data_AF-A0A2V7BDT1-F1
#
_entry.id   AF-A0A2V7BDT1-F1
#
_cell.length_a   1.000
_cell.length_b   1.000
_cell.length_c   1.000
_cell.angle_alpha   90.00
_cell.angle_beta   90.00
_cell.angle_gamma   90.00
#
_symmetry.space_group_name_H-M   'P 1'
#
loop_
_entity.id
_entity.type
_entity.pdbx_description
1 polymer ?
#
loop_
_entity_poly.entity_id
_entity_poly.type
_entity_poly.pdbx_seq_one_letter_code
_entity_poly.pdbx_strand_id
1 'polypeptide(L)' 'MKGRAGLDARADGRHVSTRVLARLATTGIYLVRGVPRDLQRAARVRAVREGTTLRWVLLQALRDYAIGTWTPKGTQ' A
#
# COMPACT_ATOMS: atom_id res chain seq x y z
N MET A 1 30.16 -34.75 -12.38
CA MET A 1 28.85 -35.22 -11.85
C MET A 1 28.39 -34.20 -10.83
N LYS A 2 27.63 -33.18 -11.24
CA LYS A 2 26.16 -33.06 -11.19
C LYS A 2 25.55 -33.03 -9.77
N GLY A 3 25.31 -31.79 -9.31
CA GLY A 3 24.02 -31.36 -8.77
C GLY A 3 23.79 -31.45 -7.25
N ARG A 4 22.98 -30.49 -6.76
CA ARG A 4 22.41 -30.29 -5.41
C ARG A 4 23.23 -29.28 -4.58
N ALA A 5 22.67 -28.25 -3.98
CA ALA A 5 21.30 -27.83 -3.76
C ALA A 5 21.30 -26.29 -3.74
N GLY A 6 20.45 -25.68 -4.56
CA GLY A 6 20.44 -24.24 -4.74
C GLY A 6 19.02 -23.74 -4.91
N LEU A 7 18.10 -24.09 -4.02
CA LEU A 7 16.71 -23.65 -4.13
C LEU A 7 15.96 -23.45 -2.80
N ASP A 8 16.63 -23.33 -1.64
CA ASP A 8 15.90 -23.18 -0.36
C ASP A 8 15.92 -21.75 0.21
N ALA A 9 16.83 -20.87 -0.22
CA ALA A 9 17.00 -19.55 0.39
C ALA A 9 16.01 -18.46 -0.09
N ARG A 10 15.19 -18.72 -1.13
CA ARG A 10 14.26 -17.72 -1.71
C ARG A 10 12.82 -17.80 -1.19
N ALA A 11 12.46 -18.86 -0.46
CA ALA A 11 11.11 -19.04 0.08
C ALA A 11 10.90 -18.36 1.45
N ASP A 12 11.97 -18.20 2.21
CA ASP A 12 11.89 -17.80 3.63
C ASP A 12 11.56 -16.30 3.83
N GLY A 13 12.17 -15.41 3.04
CA GLY A 13 11.93 -13.97 3.13
C GLY A 13 10.50 -13.54 2.76
N ARG A 14 9.82 -14.28 1.88
CA ARG A 14 8.40 -14.06 1.58
C ARG A 14 7.50 -14.48 2.73
N HIS A 15 7.84 -15.56 3.43
CA HIS A 15 7.07 -16.05 4.56
C HIS A 15 7.17 -15.10 5.77
N VAL A 16 8.36 -14.57 6.05
CA VAL A 16 8.55 -13.55 7.10
C VAL A 16 7.77 -12.28 6.78
N SER A 17 7.82 -11.80 5.53
CA SER A 17 7.05 -10.64 5.08
C SER A 17 5.54 -10.86 5.22
N THR A 18 5.07 -12.07 4.91
CA THR A 18 3.64 -12.41 4.99
C THR A 18 3.18 -12.52 6.45
N ARG A 19 4.00 -13.07 7.36
CA ARG A 19 3.70 -13.12 8.79
C ARG A 19 3.71 -11.73 9.43
N VAL A 20 4.63 -10.85 9.04
CA VAL A 20 4.65 -9.45 9.49
C VAL A 20 3.42 -8.71 8.97
N LEU A 21 3.06 -8.87 7.69
CA LEU A 21 1.83 -8.31 7.13
C LEU A 21 0.57 -8.83 7.84
N ALA A 22 0.50 -10.13 8.16
CA ALA A 22 -0.62 -10.72 8.88
C ALA A 22 -0.73 -10.21 10.33
N ARG A 23 0.41 -10.03 11.02
CA ARG A 23 0.48 -9.44 12.36
C ARG A 23 0.06 -7.97 12.38
N LEU A 24 0.38 -7.22 11.33
CA LEU A 24 -0.04 -5.82 11.14
C LEU A 24 -1.51 -5.69 10.70
N ALA A 25 -2.08 -6.70 10.05
CA ALA A 25 -3.50 -6.75 9.77
C ALA A 25 -4.33 -6.87 11.07
N THR A 26 -3.79 -7.50 12.12
CA THR A 26 -4.41 -7.55 13.45
C THR A 26 -4.49 -6.18 14.13
N THR A 27 -3.59 -5.25 13.78
CA THR A 27 -3.63 -3.83 14.18
C THR A 27 -4.26 -2.92 13.12
N GLY A 28 -4.85 -3.50 12.06
CA GLY A 28 -5.61 -2.77 11.04
C GLY A 28 -4.76 -2.04 9.99
N ILE A 29 -3.64 -2.60 9.55
CA ILE A 29 -2.87 -2.08 8.41
C ILE A 29 -3.28 -2.79 7.13
N TYR A 30 -3.89 -2.04 6.21
CA TYR A 30 -4.32 -2.53 4.91
C TYR A 30 -3.26 -2.26 3.84
N LEU A 31 -2.87 -3.30 3.10
CA LEU A 31 -2.04 -3.13 1.90
C LEU A 31 -2.96 -2.86 0.71
N VAL A 32 -2.98 -1.62 0.24
CA VAL A 32 -3.71 -1.24 -0.97
C VAL A 32 -2.87 -1.60 -2.20
N ARG A 33 -3.36 -2.50 -3.05
CA ARG A 33 -2.72 -2.92 -4.29
C ARG A 33 -3.32 -2.18 -5.49
N GLY A 34 -2.58 -2.12 -6.60
CA GLY A 34 -3.06 -1.54 -7.85
C GLY A 34 -3.06 -0.01 -7.89
N VAL A 35 -2.44 0.67 -6.92
CA VAL A 35 -2.35 2.14 -6.90
C VAL A 35 -1.26 2.60 -7.87
N PRO A 36 -1.57 3.40 -8.92
CA PRO A 36 -0.58 3.94 -9.83
C PRO A 36 0.52 4.72 -9.10
N ARG A 37 1.76 4.62 -9.57
CA ARG A 37 2.91 5.28 -8.92
C ARG A 37 2.74 6.80 -8.84
N ASP A 38 2.17 7.41 -9.88
CA ASP A 38 1.91 8.85 -9.92
C ASP A 38 0.88 9.27 -8.88
N LEU A 39 -0.16 8.45 -8.67
CA LEU A 39 -1.15 8.68 -7.62
C LEU A 39 -0.52 8.60 -6.22
N GLN A 40 0.38 7.64 -5.99
CA GLN A 40 1.15 7.56 -4.74
C GLN A 40 2.04 8.80 -4.53
N ARG A 41 2.71 9.26 -5.60
CA ARG A 41 3.56 10.45 -5.56
C ARG A 41 2.74 11.70 -5.24
N ALA A 42 1.61 11.88 -5.93
CA ALA A 42 0.70 13.00 -5.70
C ALA A 42 0.18 13.01 -4.25
N ALA A 43 -0.23 11.85 -3.71
CA ALA A 43 -0.69 11.74 -2.33
C ALA A 43 0.41 12.09 -1.30
N ARG A 44 1.68 11.70 -1.57
CA ARG A 44 2.82 12.09 -0.72
C ARG A 44 3.10 13.59 -0.79
N VAL A 45 3.08 14.18 -1.98
CA VAL A 45 3.24 15.64 -2.15
C VAL A 45 2.15 16.38 -1.39
N ARG A 46 0.90 15.93 -1.49
CA ARG A 46 -0.22 16.49 -0.73
C ARG A 46 0.00 16.41 0.78
N ALA A 47 0.41 15.25 1.29
CA ALA A 47 0.68 15.07 2.72
C ALA A 47 1.74 16.05 3.23
N VAL A 48 2.84 16.22 2.49
CA VAL A 48 3.89 17.19 2.85
C VAL A 48 3.35 18.63 2.82
N ARG A 49 2.62 19.00 1.77
CA ARG A 49 2.06 20.36 1.62
C ARG A 49 1.07 20.72 2.71
N GLU A 50 0.26 19.76 3.16
CA GLU A 50 -0.76 19.96 4.18
C GLU A 50 -0.22 19.75 5.62
N GLY A 51 1.05 19.36 5.78
CA GLY A 51 1.61 19.03 7.10
C GLY A 51 0.98 17.79 7.73
N THR A 52 0.45 16.88 6.91
CA THR A 52 -0.26 15.67 7.34
C THR A 52 0.51 14.39 6.98
N THR A 53 -0.09 13.23 7.25
CA THR A 53 0.49 11.92 6.91
C THR A 53 -0.19 11.33 5.68
N LEU A 54 0.52 10.46 4.96
CA LEU A 54 -0.06 9.71 3.83
C LEU A 54 -1.30 8.92 4.25
N ARG A 55 -1.31 8.33 5.45
CA ARG A 55 -2.48 7.63 6.01
C ARG A 55 -3.68 8.57 6.14
N TRP A 56 -3.46 9.78 6.64
CA TRP A 56 -4.51 10.78 6.80
C TRP A 56 -5.10 11.17 5.43
N VAL A 57 -4.25 11.47 4.45
CA VAL A 57 -4.68 11.81 3.08
C VAL A 57 -5.52 10.70 2.46
N LEU A 58 -5.11 9.44 2.62
CA LEU A 58 -5.86 8.29 2.09
C LEU A 58 -7.21 8.12 2.80
N LEU A 59 -7.25 8.23 4.12
CA LEU A 59 -8.50 8.11 4.88
C LEU A 59 -9.47 9.24 4.54
N GLN A 60 -8.98 10.46 4.35
CA GLN A 60 -9.82 11.59 3.97
C GLN A 60 -10.40 11.40 2.57
N ALA A 61 -9.58 10.99 1.59
CA ALA A 61 -10.06 10.70 0.24
C ALA A 61 -11.11 9.57 0.21
N LEU A 62 -10.92 8.51 1.01
CA LEU A 62 -11.91 7.44 1.13
C LEU A 62 -13.21 7.92 1.78
N ARG A 63 -13.11 8.78 2.79
CA ARG A 63 -14.28 9.40 3.43
C ARG A 63 -15.05 10.26 2.44
N ASP A 64 -14.36 11.14 1.73
CA ASP A 64 -14.95 12.06 0.73
C ASP A 64 -15.62 11.28 -0.41
N TYR A 65 -15.01 10.18 -0.85
CA TYR A 65 -15.63 9.26 -1.80
C TYR A 65 -16.91 8.62 -1.23
N ALA A 66 -16.85 8.08 -0.01
CA ALA A 66 -17.97 7.36 0.62
C ALA A 66 -19.19 8.28 0.87
N ILE A 67 -18.95 9.56 1.18
CA ILE A 67 -20.03 10.54 1.39
C ILE A 67 -20.46 11.24 0.08
N GLY A 68 -19.88 10.87 -1.06
CA GLY A 68 -20.23 11.40 -2.37
C GLY A 68 -19.75 12.84 -2.63
N THR A 69 -18.88 13.39 -1.79
CA THR A 69 -18.33 14.75 -1.98
C THR A 69 -17.14 14.78 -2.93
N TRP A 70 -16.58 13.62 -3.26
CA TRP A 70 -15.55 13.48 -4.30
C TRP A 70 -15.98 12.49 -5.38
N THR A 71 -16.30 13.03 -6.56
CA THR A 71 -16.42 12.24 -7.80
C THR A 71 -15.04 12.19 -8.46
N PRO A 72 -14.38 11.03 -8.54
CA PRO A 72 -13.13 10.91 -9.28
C PRO A 72 -13.44 11.25 -10.74
N LYS A 73 -12.85 12.33 -11.24
CA LYS A 73 -12.92 12.67 -12.66
C LYS A 73 -12.24 11.53 -13.40
N GLY A 74 -13.02 10.71 -14.10
CA GLY A 74 -12.51 9.63 -14.91
C GLY A 74 -11.47 10.17 -15.89
N THR A 75 -10.34 9.50 -15.98
CA THR A 75 -9.39 9.64 -17.08
C THR A 75 -10.15 9.37 -18.38
N GLN A 76 -10.45 10.44 -19.13
CA GLN A 76 -10.59 10.36 -20.59
C GLN A 76 -9.21 10.15 -21.20
#